data_AF-A0A533XVV2-F1
#
_entry.id   AF-A0A533XVV2-F1
#
_cell.length_a   1.000
_cell.length_b   1.000
_cell.length_c   1.000
_cell.angle_alpha   90.00
_cell.angle_beta   90.00
_cell.angle_gamma   90.00
#
_symmetry.space_group_name_H-M   'P 1'
#
loop_
_entity.id
_entity.type
_entity.pdbx_description
1 polymer ?
#
loop_
_entity_poly.entity_id
_entity_poly.type
_entity_poly.pdbx_seq_one_letter_code
_entity_poly.pdbx_strand_id
1 'polypeptide(L)'
;MRAAIVSVLIAAGVTLAVDQPKLPLAQEHPIVINATAIIPPRAWSVPGVTEPLQSVRDRMMTDKVATLKLRPGRYMFMTTAFSFEFLVNLDGKLDYRNLDKCVEGRGTAMLVVKCRVSQQIVP
;
A
#
# COMPACT_ATOMS: atom_id res chain seq x y z
N MET A 1 40.41 58.21 21.90
CA MET A 1 39.49 57.21 21.32
C MET A 1 40.29 55.96 20.98
N ARG A 2 40.09 54.84 21.67
CA ARG A 2 40.67 53.54 21.29
C ARG A 2 39.58 52.47 21.48
N ALA A 3 39.26 51.80 20.39
CA ALA A 3 38.12 50.91 20.24
C ALA A 3 38.37 49.55 20.92
N ALA A 4 37.32 49.01 21.55
CA ALA A 4 37.30 47.66 22.12
C ALA A 4 36.87 46.65 21.04
N ILE A 5 37.64 45.57 20.88
CA ILE A 5 37.34 44.47 19.96
C ILE A 5 36.56 43.41 20.75
N VAL A 6 35.27 43.26 20.45
CA VAL A 6 34.44 42.17 20.98
C VAL A 6 34.57 40.99 20.02
N SER A 7 35.12 39.88 20.50
CA SER A 7 35.18 38.61 19.75
C SER A 7 33.95 37.77 20.08
N VAL A 8 33.11 37.52 19.08
CA VAL A 8 31.94 36.64 19.18
C VAL A 8 32.36 35.24 18.74
N LEU A 9 32.36 34.29 19.66
CA LEU A 9 32.53 32.86 19.37
C LEU A 9 31.17 32.29 18.95
N ILE A 10 31.02 31.96 17.67
CA ILE A 10 29.85 31.25 17.14
C ILE A 10 30.10 29.76 17.32
N ALA A 11 29.43 29.14 18.30
CA ALA A 11 29.41 27.70 18.45
C ALA A 11 28.46 27.09 17.39
N ALA A 12 29.03 26.50 16.34
CA ALA A 12 28.28 25.69 15.39
C ALA A 12 27.90 24.36 16.05
N GLY A 13 26.64 24.22 16.47
CA GLY A 13 26.10 22.95 16.96
C GLY A 13 25.97 21.94 15.81
N VAL A 14 26.80 20.90 15.84
CA VAL A 14 26.63 19.73 14.97
C VAL A 14 25.54 18.86 15.57
N THR A 15 24.35 18.84 14.96
CA THR A 15 23.31 17.88 15.31
C THR A 15 23.66 16.53 14.70
N LEU A 16 24.13 15.60 15.54
CA LEU A 16 24.27 14.20 15.15
C LEU A 16 22.86 13.59 15.08
N ALA A 17 22.36 13.39 13.86
CA ALA A 17 21.18 12.56 13.65
C ALA A 17 21.52 11.13 14.07
N VAL A 18 20.95 10.68 15.18
CA VAL A 18 21.05 9.29 15.63
C VAL A 18 20.18 8.46 14.69
N ASP A 19 20.82 7.65 13.85
CA ASP A 19 20.14 6.68 12.99
C ASP A 19 19.53 5.60 13.89
N GLN A 20 18.25 5.76 14.23
CA GLN A 20 17.54 4.78 15.05
C GLN A 20 17.46 3.45 14.29
N PRO A 21 17.67 2.29 14.95
CA PRO A 21 17.52 1.00 14.30
C PRO A 21 16.12 0.86 13.70
N LYS A 22 16.03 0.93 12.38
CA LYS A 22 14.77 0.78 11.65
C LYS A 22 14.31 -0.66 11.84
N LEU A 23 13.25 -0.87 12.61
CA LEU A 23 12.62 -2.19 12.74
C LEU A 23 12.09 -2.59 11.37
N PRO A 24 12.70 -3.57 10.66
CA PRO A 24 12.38 -3.80 9.24
C PRO A 24 10.91 -4.17 9.01
N LEU A 25 10.31 -4.90 9.96
CA LEU A 25 8.90 -5.28 9.94
C LEU A 25 7.93 -4.14 10.28
N ALA A 26 8.41 -3.05 10.87
CA ALA A 26 7.60 -1.88 11.19
C ALA A 26 7.57 -0.84 10.04
N GLN A 27 8.47 -0.98 9.06
CA GLN A 27 8.55 -0.05 7.94
C GLN A 27 7.31 -0.17 7.05
N GLU A 28 6.64 0.95 6.79
CA GLU A 28 5.55 1.00 5.82
C GLU A 28 6.09 1.23 4.40
N HIS A 29 5.44 0.60 3.42
CA HIS A 29 5.70 0.73 2.00
C HIS A 29 4.45 1.26 1.30
N PRO A 30 4.59 2.19 0.33
CA PRO A 30 3.48 2.60 -0.50
C PRO A 30 3.15 1.49 -1.50
N ILE A 31 2.01 0.84 -1.32
CA ILE A 31 1.52 -0.22 -2.20
C ILE A 31 0.34 0.33 -3.00
N VAL A 32 0.47 0.30 -4.33
CA VAL A 32 -0.56 0.76 -5.25
C VAL A 32 -1.52 -0.39 -5.54
N ILE A 33 -2.81 -0.19 -5.31
CA ILE A 33 -3.88 -1.11 -5.65
C ILE A 33 -4.62 -0.56 -6.87
N ASN A 34 -4.42 -1.21 -8.02
CA ASN A 34 -5.12 -0.91 -9.26
C ASN A 34 -6.18 -1.97 -9.54
N ALA A 35 -7.42 -1.67 -9.18
CA ALA A 35 -8.57 -2.55 -9.37
C ALA A 35 -9.46 -2.14 -10.55
N THR A 36 -9.01 -1.21 -11.41
CA THR A 36 -9.88 -0.59 -12.42
C THR A 36 -10.28 -1.52 -13.57
N ALA A 37 -9.62 -2.66 -13.68
CA ALA A 37 -9.89 -3.67 -14.68
C ALA A 37 -10.82 -4.80 -14.20
N ILE A 38 -11.38 -4.71 -12.97
CA ILE A 38 -12.37 -5.68 -12.48
C ILE A 38 -13.69 -5.50 -13.22
N ILE A 39 -14.24 -6.61 -13.73
CA ILE A 39 -15.51 -6.62 -14.46
C ILE A 39 -16.47 -7.66 -13.87
N PRO A 40 -17.73 -7.29 -13.53
CA PRO A 40 -18.25 -5.91 -13.45
C PRO A 40 -17.60 -5.11 -12.30
N PRO A 41 -17.58 -3.75 -12.39
CA PRO A 41 -17.12 -2.87 -11.32
C PRO A 41 -17.79 -3.20 -9.99
N ARG A 42 -17.04 -3.09 -8.90
CA ARG A 42 -17.49 -3.43 -7.54
C ARG A 42 -16.67 -2.73 -6.47
N ALA A 43 -17.16 -2.81 -5.24
CA ALA A 43 -16.40 -2.44 -4.05
C ALA A 43 -15.30 -3.47 -3.75
N TRP A 44 -14.23 -3.01 -3.13
CA TRP A 44 -13.16 -3.86 -2.60
C TRP A 44 -12.65 -3.31 -1.26
N SER A 45 -11.96 -4.15 -0.49
CA SER A 45 -11.33 -3.78 0.77
C SER A 45 -10.08 -4.61 1.06
N VAL A 46 -9.16 -4.05 1.84
CA VAL A 46 -8.09 -4.79 2.53
C VAL A 46 -8.37 -4.71 4.04
N PRO A 47 -8.89 -5.79 4.67
CA PRO A 47 -9.28 -5.76 6.07
C PRO A 47 -8.14 -5.31 7.00
N GLY A 48 -8.47 -4.47 7.98
CA GLY A 48 -7.50 -3.87 8.90
C GLY A 48 -6.70 -2.71 8.32
N VAL A 49 -6.87 -2.38 7.03
CA VAL A 49 -6.22 -1.25 6.35
C VAL A 49 -7.24 -0.27 5.80
N THR A 50 -8.26 -0.77 5.10
CA THR A 50 -9.34 0.05 4.54
C THR A 50 -10.62 -0.08 5.36
N GLU A 51 -11.63 0.76 5.06
CA GLU A 51 -12.99 0.56 5.58
C GLU A 51 -13.48 -0.87 5.31
N PRO A 52 -14.28 -1.47 6.21
CA PRO A 52 -14.84 -2.81 6.02
C PRO A 52 -15.66 -2.90 4.73
N LEU A 53 -15.55 -4.03 4.02
CA LEU A 53 -16.26 -4.24 2.75
C LEU A 53 -17.76 -3.96 2.84
N GLN A 54 -18.40 -4.32 3.96
CA GLN A 54 -19.83 -4.10 4.17
C GLN A 54 -20.23 -2.62 4.19
N SER A 55 -19.33 -1.74 4.65
CA SER A 55 -19.56 -0.30 4.72
C SER A 55 -19.37 0.40 3.36
N VAL A 56 -18.65 -0.24 2.44
CA VAL A 56 -18.33 0.31 1.13
C VAL A 56 -18.97 -0.46 -0.03
N ARG A 57 -19.76 -1.50 0.25
CA ARG A 57 -20.28 -2.43 -0.77
C ARG A 57 -21.09 -1.75 -1.88
N ASP A 58 -21.81 -0.69 -1.54
CA ASP A 58 -22.68 0.06 -2.44
C ASP A 58 -21.91 1.17 -3.18
N ARG A 59 -20.61 1.35 -2.90
CA ARG A 59 -19.73 2.32 -3.56
C ARG A 59 -18.99 1.65 -4.73
N MET A 60 -18.92 2.33 -5.87
CA MET A 60 -18.05 1.91 -6.96
C MET A 60 -16.61 2.32 -6.62
N MET A 61 -15.78 1.38 -6.16
CA MET A 61 -14.39 1.63 -5.75
C MET A 61 -13.35 1.18 -6.78
N THR A 62 -13.82 0.66 -7.91
CA THR A 62 -13.02 0.18 -9.06
C THR A 62 -12.92 1.24 -10.16
N ASP A 63 -13.32 2.48 -9.87
CA ASP A 63 -13.15 3.63 -10.77
C ASP A 63 -11.79 4.32 -10.58
N LYS A 64 -11.07 4.02 -9.49
CA LYS A 64 -9.84 4.71 -9.08
C LYS A 64 -8.76 3.75 -8.61
N VAL A 65 -7.51 4.21 -8.73
CA VAL A 65 -6.32 3.58 -8.14
C VAL A 65 -6.14 4.12 -6.72
N ALA A 66 -5.84 3.24 -5.77
CA ALA A 66 -5.59 3.61 -4.37
C ALA A 66 -4.15 3.29 -3.98
N THR A 67 -3.55 4.12 -3.14
CA THR A 67 -2.23 3.84 -2.55
C THR A 67 -2.41 3.60 -1.05
N LEU A 68 -2.01 2.42 -0.59
CA LEU A 68 -2.07 2.00 0.80
C LEU A 68 -0.65 2.03 1.41
N LYS A 69 -0.54 2.40 2.69
CA LYS A 69 0.71 2.25 3.43
C LYS A 69 0.68 0.91 4.17
N LEU A 70 1.46 -0.06 3.70
CA LEU A 70 1.45 -1.44 4.21
C LEU A 70 2.81 -1.79 4.81
N ARG A 71 2.81 -2.47 5.96
CA ARG A 71 4.02 -3.08 6.53
C ARG A 71 4.29 -4.43 5.87
N PRO A 72 5.51 -4.98 5.96
CA PRO A 72 5.76 -6.36 5.57
C PRO A 72 4.81 -7.31 6.30
N GLY A 73 4.12 -8.18 5.55
CA GLY A 73 3.09 -9.05 6.12
C GLY A 73 2.14 -9.63 5.09
N ARG A 74 1.16 -10.41 5.59
CA ARG A 74 0.08 -11.01 4.80
C ARG A 74 -1.15 -10.11 4.83
N TYR A 75 -1.75 -9.92 3.68
CA TYR A 75 -2.95 -9.12 3.47
C TYR A 75 -3.93 -9.89 2.60
N MET A 76 -5.21 -9.52 2.69
CA MET A 76 -6.25 -10.09 1.85
C MET A 76 -6.91 -8.99 1.04
N PHE A 77 -6.94 -9.15 -0.28
CA PHE A 77 -7.80 -8.35 -1.14
C PHE A 77 -9.17 -9.01 -1.18
N MET A 78 -10.23 -8.26 -0.83
CA MET A 78 -11.59 -8.79 -0.80
C MET A 78 -12.53 -7.98 -1.68
N THR A 79 -13.40 -8.69 -2.38
CA THR A 79 -14.64 -8.16 -2.98
C THR A 79 -15.81 -9.04 -2.52
N THR A 80 -17.03 -8.71 -2.95
CA THR A 80 -18.21 -9.52 -2.64
C THR A 80 -18.27 -10.86 -3.37
N ALA A 81 -17.44 -11.10 -4.40
CA ALA A 81 -17.48 -12.35 -5.17
C ALA A 81 -16.18 -13.15 -5.16
N PHE A 82 -15.05 -12.51 -4.82
CA PHE A 82 -13.76 -13.19 -4.73
C PHE A 82 -12.86 -12.49 -3.74
N SER A 83 -11.93 -13.26 -3.19
CA SER A 83 -10.83 -12.77 -2.36
C SER A 83 -9.57 -13.56 -2.65
N PHE A 84 -8.42 -12.97 -2.35
CA PHE A 84 -7.14 -13.66 -2.40
C PHE A 84 -6.14 -13.03 -1.44
N GLU A 85 -5.18 -13.84 -0.97
CA GLU A 85 -4.06 -13.38 -0.16
C GLU A 85 -2.93 -12.81 -1.03
N PHE A 86 -2.30 -11.74 -0.56
CA PHE A 86 -1.04 -11.24 -1.06
C PHE A 86 -0.10 -10.88 0.10
N LEU A 87 1.20 -10.96 -0.17
CA LEU A 87 2.29 -10.69 0.74
C LEU A 87 2.96 -9.38 0.35
N VAL A 88 3.31 -8.56 1.34
CA VAL A 88 4.27 -7.46 1.19
C VAL A 88 5.55 -7.93 1.85
N ASN A 89 6.66 -7.96 1.11
CA ASN A 89 7.96 -8.34 1.66
C ASN A 89 8.69 -7.14 2.30
N LEU A 90 9.89 -7.37 2.85
CA LEU A 90 10.71 -6.32 3.49
C LEU A 90 11.11 -5.16 2.56
N ASP A 91 11.07 -5.37 1.24
CA ASP A 91 11.40 -4.35 0.24
C ASP A 91 10.14 -3.63 -0.28
N GLY A 92 8.95 -3.96 0.23
CA GLY A 92 7.69 -3.43 -0.28
C GLY A 92 7.25 -4.03 -1.61
N LYS A 93 7.75 -5.22 -1.94
CA LYS A 93 7.37 -5.96 -3.15
C LYS A 93 6.31 -7.00 -2.83
N LEU A 94 5.45 -7.22 -3.82
CA LEU A 94 4.30 -8.09 -3.71
C LEU A 94 4.65 -9.53 -4.07
N ASP A 95 4.13 -10.47 -3.29
CA ASP A 95 4.08 -11.88 -3.66
C ASP A 95 2.66 -12.44 -3.45
N TYR A 96 2.26 -13.42 -4.23
CA TYR A 96 0.95 -14.05 -4.16
C TYR A 96 0.98 -15.33 -4.99
N ARG A 97 0.11 -16.31 -4.67
CA ARG A 97 0.00 -17.56 -5.43
C ARG A 97 -0.28 -17.26 -6.92
N ASN A 98 0.09 -18.17 -7.82
CA ASN A 98 -0.15 -18.01 -9.27
C ASN A 98 -1.63 -17.76 -9.60
N LEU A 99 -1.95 -16.48 -9.80
CA LEU A 99 -3.26 -15.94 -10.15
C LEU A 99 -3.15 -15.14 -11.45
N ASP A 100 -2.15 -15.43 -12.29
CA ASP A 100 -1.70 -14.61 -13.42
C ASP A 100 -2.81 -14.27 -14.44
N LYS A 101 -3.89 -15.05 -14.46
CA LYS A 101 -5.09 -14.76 -15.26
C LYS A 101 -5.91 -13.57 -14.74
N CYS A 102 -5.72 -13.18 -13.47
CA CYS A 102 -6.48 -12.15 -12.76
C CYS A 102 -5.62 -11.11 -12.03
N VAL A 103 -4.42 -11.47 -11.55
CA VAL A 103 -3.59 -10.58 -10.72
C VAL A 103 -2.22 -10.44 -11.37
N GLU A 104 -1.74 -9.20 -11.46
CA GLU A 104 -0.40 -8.87 -11.97
C GLU A 104 0.40 -8.00 -11.00
N GLY A 105 1.69 -7.83 -11.28
CA GLY A 105 2.59 -7.01 -10.49
C GLY A 105 3.36 -7.74 -9.38
N ARG A 106 3.47 -9.07 -9.43
CA ARG A 106 4.36 -9.85 -8.54
C ARG A 106 5.78 -9.30 -8.66
N GLY A 107 6.46 -9.12 -7.52
CA GLY A 107 7.80 -8.54 -7.46
C GLY A 107 7.84 -7.02 -7.58
N THR A 108 6.69 -6.34 -7.66
CA THR A 108 6.57 -4.88 -7.73
C THR A 108 5.78 -4.34 -6.52
N ALA A 109 5.67 -3.01 -6.39
CA ALA A 109 4.84 -2.35 -5.38
C ALA A 109 3.40 -2.05 -5.88
N MET A 110 3.01 -2.58 -7.04
CA MET A 110 1.68 -2.35 -7.65
C MET A 110 0.93 -3.67 -7.81
N LEU A 111 -0.21 -3.80 -7.15
CA LEU A 111 -1.15 -4.91 -7.31
C LEU A 111 -2.18 -4.53 -8.36
N VAL A 112 -2.14 -5.18 -9.53
CA VAL A 112 -3.17 -5.00 -10.56
C VAL A 112 -4.18 -6.14 -10.43
N VAL A 113 -5.45 -5.81 -10.26
CA VAL A 113 -6.55 -6.78 -10.14
C VAL A 113 -7.49 -6.61 -11.34
N LYS A 114 -7.54 -7.64 -12.18
CA LYS A 114 -8.32 -7.69 -13.44
C LYS A 114 -9.23 -8.92 -13.52
N CYS A 115 -9.58 -9.49 -12.36
CA CYS A 115 -10.50 -10.63 -12.27
C CYS A 115 -11.81 -10.34 -13.01
N ARG A 116 -12.21 -11.30 -13.85
CA ARG A 116 -13.54 -11.34 -14.45
C ARG A 116 -14.38 -12.33 -13.67
N VAL A 117 -15.53 -11.88 -13.18
CA VAL A 117 -16.55 -12.80 -12.67
C VAL A 117 -17.45 -13.13 -13.84
N SER A 118 -17.42 -14.38 -14.30
CA SER A 118 -18.37 -14.86 -15.30
C SER A 118 -19.77 -14.66 -14.73
N GLN A 119 -20.58 -13.82 -15.37
CA GLN A 119 -22.01 -13.79 -15.14
C GLN A 119 -22.56 -15.12 -15.64
N GLN A 120 -22.68 -16.12 -14.77
CA GLN A 120 -23.67 -17.16 -15.03
C GLN A 120 -25.02 -16.48 -14.93
N ILE A 121 -25.56 -16.09 -16.09
CA ILE A 121 -26.98 -15.86 -16.25
C ILE A 121 -27.62 -17.22 -15.98
N VAL A 122 -28.15 -17.41 -14.77
CA VAL A 122 -29.04 -18.53 -14.50
C VAL A 122 -30.32 -18.24 -15.30
N PRO A 123 -30.73 -19.13 -16.23
CA PRO A 123 -31.94 -18.93 -17.03
C PRO A 123 -33.21 -18.88 -16.19
#